data_AF-A0A381PGR3-F1
#
_entry.id   AF-A0A381PGR3-F1
#
_cell.length_a   1.000
_cell.length_b   1.000
_cell.length_c   1.000
_cell.angle_alpha   90.00
_cell.angle_beta   90.00
_cell.angle_gamma   90.00
#
_symmetry.space_group_name_H-M   'P 1'
#
loop_
_entity.id
_entity.type
_entity.pdbx_description
1 polymer ?
#
loop_
_entity_poly.entity_id
_entity_poly.type
_entity_poly.pdbx_seq_one_letter_code
_entity_poly.pdbx_strand_id
1 'polypeptide(L)'
;MTPDEMDRALYTLLLSLTIMVGTVVYAVDGDGDGIDDPADNCVTAVNPNQLDTDADGLGDACDEDDDNDEVSDEQEADDGTDPLNQYSCDGCFDFDIDIDDETSALTDGLLVLRYLFGFSGTTLVDETTTTSAARTGATSITSYLETHNAQLDIDDDNQVDALTDGLLLLRYLFGFEGATLIEGAVAVGAARTTAAEISSYVRSRVDTGSNATQNTFSRVQNLVLTPSCASVNCHKGSSSQYGLDLSSGLAYSNLVNVPSGQMPALNLVTRGNPNQSYLVQKIERNAPDVGQQMPLNGQPLNTDLQQLVRNWIAEGAKNN
;
A
#
# COMPACT_ATOMS: atom_id res chain seq x y z
N MET A 1 -51.09 -44.98 29.71
CA MET A 1 -50.72 -44.26 28.49
C MET A 1 -49.79 -45.13 27.69
N THR A 2 -50.20 -45.54 26.49
CA THR A 2 -49.36 -46.36 25.60
C THR A 2 -48.33 -45.47 24.89
N PRO A 3 -47.24 -46.04 24.32
CA PRO A 3 -46.22 -45.26 23.59
C PRO A 3 -46.78 -44.34 22.49
N ASP A 4 -47.93 -44.68 21.91
CA ASP A 4 -48.66 -43.86 20.91
C ASP A 4 -49.28 -42.56 21.47
N GLU A 5 -49.58 -42.49 22.78
CA GLU A 5 -50.12 -41.28 23.40
C GLU A 5 -49.01 -40.29 23.78
N MET A 6 -47.76 -40.76 23.89
CA MET A 6 -46.60 -39.91 24.13
C MET A 6 -46.12 -39.21 22.84
N ASP A 7 -46.34 -39.85 21.68
CA ASP A 7 -45.92 -39.33 20.38
C ASP A 7 -46.88 -38.24 19.85
N ARG A 8 -48.18 -38.33 20.14
CA ARG A 8 -49.15 -37.27 19.82
C ARG A 8 -48.97 -36.01 20.67
N ALA A 9 -48.48 -36.14 21.90
CA ALA A 9 -48.18 -34.99 22.76
C ALA A 9 -46.94 -34.23 22.29
N LEU A 10 -45.89 -34.93 21.83
CA LEU A 10 -44.69 -34.31 21.25
C LEU A 10 -44.95 -33.68 19.88
N TYR A 11 -45.73 -34.34 19.01
CA TYR A 11 -46.03 -33.80 17.67
C TYR A 11 -46.94 -32.57 17.73
N THR A 12 -47.87 -32.51 18.71
CA THR A 12 -48.71 -31.32 18.92
C THR A 12 -47.92 -30.18 19.58
N LEU A 13 -46.90 -30.49 20.39
CA LEU A 13 -45.96 -29.49 20.97
C LEU A 13 -45.00 -28.92 19.91
N LEU A 14 -44.58 -29.73 18.94
CA LEU A 14 -43.73 -29.32 17.81
C LEU A 14 -44.47 -28.49 16.75
N LEU A 15 -45.79 -28.65 16.59
CA LEU A 15 -46.60 -27.82 15.69
C LEU A 15 -47.23 -26.56 16.33
N SER A 16 -47.18 -26.41 17.66
CA SER A 16 -47.73 -25.23 18.36
C SER A 16 -46.70 -24.15 18.69
N LEU A 17 -45.44 -24.31 18.27
CA LEU A 17 -44.40 -23.29 18.42
C LEU A 17 -44.19 -22.52 17.10
N THR A 18 -45.27 -21.94 16.59
CA THR A 18 -45.14 -20.83 15.64
C THR A 18 -45.61 -19.56 16.33
N ILE A 19 -44.75 -18.53 16.23
CA ILE A 19 -44.96 -17.13 16.61
C ILE A 19 -44.60 -16.80 18.06
N MET A 20 -43.31 -16.51 18.30
CA MET A 20 -42.80 -15.42 19.17
C MET A 20 -41.26 -15.35 19.27
N VAL A 21 -40.50 -15.72 18.23
CA VAL A 21 -39.07 -15.36 18.14
C VAL A 21 -38.76 -15.18 16.65
N GLY A 22 -38.09 -14.08 16.28
CA GLY A 22 -37.67 -13.82 14.91
C GLY A 22 -36.96 -15.02 14.32
N THR A 23 -37.12 -15.22 13.02
CA THR A 23 -36.32 -16.16 12.23
C THR A 23 -34.86 -16.08 12.67
N VAL A 24 -34.35 -17.14 13.29
CA VAL A 24 -32.89 -17.34 13.36
C VAL A 24 -32.50 -17.73 11.94
N VAL A 25 -32.17 -16.72 11.14
CA VAL A 25 -31.42 -16.94 9.90
C VAL A 25 -30.05 -17.38 10.39
N TYR A 26 -29.75 -18.68 10.31
CA TYR A 26 -28.36 -19.09 10.32
C TYR A 26 -27.80 -18.50 9.04
N ALA A 27 -27.02 -17.45 9.19
CA ALA A 27 -26.31 -16.90 8.07
C ALA A 27 -25.33 -17.98 7.58
N VAL A 28 -25.35 -18.19 6.27
CA VAL A 28 -24.47 -19.13 5.61
C VAL A 28 -23.17 -18.38 5.38
N ASP A 29 -22.07 -19.08 5.59
CA ASP A 29 -20.71 -18.66 5.29
C ASP A 29 -20.21 -19.75 4.32
N GLY A 30 -20.26 -19.43 3.03
CA GLY A 30 -20.12 -20.36 1.92
C GLY A 30 -18.70 -20.87 1.73
N ASP A 31 -17.72 -20.05 2.05
CA ASP A 31 -16.30 -20.32 1.85
C ASP A 31 -15.52 -20.54 3.17
N GLY A 32 -16.14 -20.23 4.31
CA GLY A 32 -15.62 -20.47 5.65
C GLY A 32 -14.64 -19.42 6.13
N ASP A 33 -14.71 -18.19 5.62
CA ASP A 33 -13.80 -17.10 5.95
C ASP A 33 -14.19 -16.34 7.25
N GLY A 34 -15.40 -16.60 7.76
CA GLY A 34 -15.95 -16.02 8.98
C GLY A 34 -16.81 -14.77 8.77
N ILE A 35 -17.08 -14.40 7.52
CA ILE A 35 -18.07 -13.41 7.09
C ILE A 35 -19.28 -14.16 6.51
N ASP A 36 -20.48 -13.67 6.82
CA ASP A 36 -21.71 -14.29 6.34
C ASP A 36 -21.97 -13.88 4.88
N ASP A 37 -22.41 -14.79 3.99
CA ASP A 37 -22.65 -14.56 2.55
C ASP A 37 -23.32 -13.20 2.21
N PRO A 38 -24.33 -12.70 2.95
CA PRO A 38 -24.96 -11.41 2.62
C PRO A 38 -24.11 -10.17 2.91
N ALA A 39 -23.03 -10.33 3.67
CA ALA A 39 -22.06 -9.30 4.04
C ALA A 39 -20.67 -9.59 3.46
N ASP A 40 -20.54 -10.67 2.69
CA ASP A 40 -19.30 -11.15 2.09
C ASP A 40 -19.19 -10.66 0.63
N ASN A 41 -18.17 -9.87 0.34
CA ASN A 41 -17.87 -9.41 -1.02
C ASN A 41 -17.26 -10.51 -1.91
N CYS A 42 -16.92 -11.68 -1.35
CA CYS A 42 -16.48 -12.87 -2.08
C CYS A 42 -17.06 -14.20 -1.55
N VAL A 43 -18.37 -14.40 -1.72
CA VAL A 43 -19.17 -15.58 -1.29
C VAL A 43 -18.58 -16.98 -1.59
N THR A 44 -17.59 -17.07 -2.49
CA THR A 44 -16.94 -18.34 -2.87
C THR A 44 -15.42 -18.37 -2.69
N ALA A 45 -14.79 -17.30 -2.20
CA ALA A 45 -13.34 -17.17 -2.12
C ALA A 45 -12.90 -16.48 -0.82
N VAL A 46 -12.22 -17.26 0.04
CA VAL A 46 -11.88 -16.89 1.42
C VAL A 46 -11.14 -15.55 1.50
N ASN A 47 -11.79 -14.52 2.04
CA ASN A 47 -11.21 -13.19 2.22
C ASN A 47 -11.69 -12.48 3.51
N PRO A 48 -11.25 -12.94 4.72
CA PRO A 48 -11.74 -12.41 5.98
C PRO A 48 -11.48 -10.91 6.24
N ASN A 49 -10.66 -10.28 5.40
CA ASN A 49 -10.35 -8.86 5.42
C ASN A 49 -11.35 -8.02 4.61
N GLN A 50 -12.14 -8.65 3.73
CA GLN A 50 -13.13 -8.02 2.86
C GLN A 50 -12.52 -6.83 2.11
N LEU A 51 -11.28 -7.03 1.63
CA LEU A 51 -10.60 -6.04 0.80
C LEU A 51 -11.33 -5.95 -0.55
N ASP A 52 -11.46 -4.73 -1.03
CA ASP A 52 -12.21 -4.30 -2.21
C ASP A 52 -11.52 -2.99 -2.62
N THR A 53 -10.50 -3.12 -3.46
CA THR A 53 -9.53 -2.06 -3.74
C THR A 53 -10.13 -0.92 -4.56
N ASP A 54 -11.05 -1.23 -5.47
CA ASP A 54 -11.73 -0.28 -6.34
C ASP A 54 -13.12 0.16 -5.83
N ALA A 55 -13.62 -0.48 -4.76
CA ALA A 55 -14.92 -0.24 -4.15
C ALA A 55 -16.12 -0.54 -5.06
N ASP A 56 -16.00 -1.51 -5.96
CA ASP A 56 -17.10 -1.92 -6.86
C ASP A 56 -18.09 -2.92 -6.20
N GLY A 57 -17.68 -3.51 -5.08
CA GLY A 57 -18.45 -4.44 -4.27
C GLY A 57 -18.13 -5.92 -4.50
N LEU A 58 -17.21 -6.25 -5.41
CA LEU A 58 -16.47 -7.50 -5.45
C LEU A 58 -15.19 -7.34 -4.62
N GLY A 59 -14.75 -8.41 -3.96
CA GLY A 59 -13.50 -8.35 -3.23
C GLY A 59 -12.32 -8.80 -4.07
N ASP A 60 -11.12 -8.33 -3.74
CA ASP A 60 -9.87 -8.66 -4.44
C ASP A 60 -9.60 -10.18 -4.56
N ALA A 61 -10.27 -11.01 -3.76
CA ALA A 61 -10.12 -12.47 -3.82
C ALA A 61 -10.96 -13.13 -4.93
N CYS A 62 -11.91 -12.40 -5.50
CA CYS A 62 -12.88 -12.89 -6.49
C CYS A 62 -13.16 -11.89 -7.62
N ASP A 63 -12.49 -10.74 -7.63
CA ASP A 63 -12.38 -9.87 -8.80
C ASP A 63 -11.32 -10.42 -9.78
N GLU A 64 -11.42 -10.03 -11.05
CA GLU A 64 -10.41 -10.29 -12.09
C GLU A 64 -9.61 -9.03 -12.46
N ASP A 65 -10.00 -7.87 -11.92
CA ASP A 65 -9.40 -6.54 -12.14
C ASP A 65 -9.55 -5.73 -10.83
N ASP A 66 -8.64 -5.96 -9.87
CA ASP A 66 -8.74 -5.49 -8.48
C ASP A 66 -8.73 -3.95 -8.35
N ASP A 67 -8.23 -3.21 -9.34
CA ASP A 67 -8.13 -1.74 -9.32
C ASP A 67 -8.94 -1.02 -10.42
N ASN A 68 -9.61 -1.79 -11.28
CA ASN A 68 -10.53 -1.37 -12.31
C ASN A 68 -9.91 -0.41 -13.36
N ASP A 69 -8.66 -0.66 -13.74
CA ASP A 69 -7.92 0.12 -14.75
C ASP A 69 -8.05 -0.40 -16.20
N GLU A 70 -8.89 -1.42 -16.40
CA GLU A 70 -9.11 -2.16 -17.65
C GLU A 70 -7.97 -3.14 -18.02
N VAL A 71 -7.02 -3.39 -17.11
CA VAL A 71 -5.99 -4.43 -17.22
C VAL A 71 -6.23 -5.47 -16.12
N SER A 72 -6.59 -6.70 -16.50
CA SER A 72 -6.85 -7.77 -15.53
C SER A 72 -5.60 -8.15 -14.72
N ASP A 73 -5.77 -8.63 -13.48
CA ASP A 73 -4.67 -9.04 -12.60
C ASP A 73 -3.75 -10.09 -13.24
N GLU A 74 -4.29 -10.98 -14.09
CA GLU A 74 -3.49 -11.98 -14.82
C GLU A 74 -2.52 -11.30 -15.80
N GLN A 75 -3.01 -10.28 -16.51
CA GLN A 75 -2.22 -9.51 -17.46
C GLN A 75 -1.18 -8.66 -16.73
N GLU A 76 -1.55 -8.06 -15.60
CA GLU A 76 -0.63 -7.29 -14.78
C GLU A 76 0.46 -8.15 -14.15
N ALA A 77 0.12 -9.37 -13.72
CA ALA A 77 1.11 -10.34 -13.25
C ALA A 77 2.11 -10.71 -14.37
N ASP A 78 1.64 -10.80 -15.62
CA ASP A 78 2.48 -11.06 -16.79
C ASP A 78 3.36 -9.84 -17.17
N ASP A 79 2.81 -8.63 -17.04
CA ASP A 79 3.50 -7.36 -17.33
C ASP A 79 4.38 -6.88 -16.17
N GLY A 80 4.20 -7.45 -14.97
CA GLY A 80 4.89 -7.07 -13.75
C GLY A 80 4.35 -5.79 -13.10
N THR A 81 3.10 -5.44 -13.35
CA THR A 81 2.48 -4.29 -12.73
C THR A 81 1.78 -4.65 -11.41
N ASP A 82 1.07 -3.70 -10.78
CA ASP A 82 0.55 -3.86 -9.41
C ASP A 82 -0.97 -3.85 -9.48
N PRO A 83 -1.63 -5.00 -9.28
CA PRO A 83 -3.07 -5.13 -9.50
C PRO A 83 -3.94 -4.35 -8.53
N LEU A 84 -3.33 -3.77 -7.50
CA LEU A 84 -4.04 -2.96 -6.52
C LEU A 84 -3.88 -1.46 -6.79
N ASN A 85 -3.37 -1.06 -7.95
CA ASN A 85 -3.04 0.31 -8.25
C ASN A 85 -3.22 0.66 -9.73
N GLN A 86 -4.36 1.28 -10.05
CA GLN A 86 -4.79 1.68 -11.40
C GLN A 86 -3.82 2.56 -12.22
N TYR A 87 -2.72 3.01 -11.63
CA TYR A 87 -1.67 3.76 -12.32
C TYR A 87 -0.45 2.89 -12.63
N SER A 88 -0.46 1.64 -12.19
CA SER A 88 0.55 0.62 -12.45
C SER A 88 0.13 -0.12 -13.72
N CYS A 89 0.30 0.51 -14.88
CA CYS A 89 0.02 -0.10 -16.17
C CYS A 89 1.02 0.37 -17.23
N ASP A 90 1.17 -0.36 -18.34
CA ASP A 90 2.03 0.09 -19.46
C ASP A 90 1.47 1.38 -20.09
N GLY A 91 2.13 2.50 -19.80
CA GLY A 91 1.77 3.82 -20.32
C GLY A 91 0.82 4.61 -19.41
N CYS A 92 0.52 4.12 -18.21
CA CYS A 92 -0.17 4.90 -17.18
C CYS A 92 0.67 6.11 -16.72
N PHE A 93 0.01 7.07 -16.09
CA PHE A 93 0.72 8.22 -15.52
C PHE A 93 1.48 7.82 -14.26
N ASP A 94 2.74 8.23 -14.23
CA ASP A 94 3.55 8.19 -13.04
C ASP A 94 4.47 9.40 -12.88
N PHE A 95 5.04 9.49 -11.68
CA PHE A 95 6.03 10.49 -11.31
C PHE A 95 7.47 10.07 -11.65
N ASP A 96 7.72 8.95 -12.34
CA ASP A 96 9.01 8.66 -12.97
C ASP A 96 9.10 9.43 -14.30
N ILE A 97 9.39 10.72 -14.18
CA ILE A 97 9.35 11.66 -15.29
C ILE A 97 10.51 11.42 -16.24
N ASP A 98 11.66 10.94 -15.77
CA ASP A 98 12.82 10.67 -16.64
C ASP A 98 12.96 9.20 -17.07
N ILE A 99 12.05 8.32 -16.63
CA ILE A 99 11.97 6.89 -16.94
C ILE A 99 13.33 6.23 -16.68
N ASP A 100 13.81 6.35 -15.44
CA ASP A 100 15.04 5.72 -15.01
C ASP A 100 14.83 4.58 -14.00
N ASP A 101 13.56 4.20 -13.80
CA ASP A 101 13.10 3.27 -12.78
C ASP A 101 13.38 3.77 -11.35
N GLU A 102 13.57 5.07 -11.10
CA GLU A 102 13.66 5.66 -9.76
C GLU A 102 12.89 6.99 -9.68
N THR A 103 11.71 7.00 -9.06
CA THR A 103 11.06 8.27 -8.74
C THR A 103 11.75 8.99 -7.57
N SER A 104 12.56 10.01 -7.87
CA SER A 104 13.37 10.73 -6.89
C SER A 104 13.04 12.23 -6.80
N ALA A 105 13.33 12.81 -5.63
CA ALA A 105 13.08 14.23 -5.40
C ALA A 105 13.89 15.15 -6.34
N LEU A 106 15.11 14.77 -6.72
CA LEU A 106 16.03 15.65 -7.47
C LEU A 106 15.98 15.46 -8.98
N THR A 107 15.50 14.31 -9.43
CA THR A 107 15.32 13.98 -10.85
C THR A 107 13.90 14.29 -11.25
N ASP A 108 12.91 13.77 -10.52
CA ASP A 108 11.50 13.87 -10.92
C ASP A 108 10.76 15.00 -10.22
N GLY A 109 10.83 15.04 -8.89
CA GLY A 109 10.16 16.08 -8.10
C GLY A 109 10.62 17.47 -8.51
N LEU A 110 11.92 17.63 -8.79
CA LEU A 110 12.50 18.88 -9.26
C LEU A 110 12.11 19.18 -10.72
N LEU A 111 11.98 18.18 -11.60
CA LEU A 111 11.46 18.37 -12.96
C LEU A 111 10.03 18.90 -12.94
N VAL A 112 9.14 18.27 -12.17
CA VAL A 112 7.75 18.72 -11.99
C VAL A 112 7.71 20.13 -11.42
N LEU A 113 8.47 20.41 -10.35
CA LEU A 113 8.49 21.73 -9.73
C LEU A 113 8.97 22.82 -10.71
N ARG A 114 10.04 22.56 -11.48
CA ARG A 114 10.54 23.48 -12.51
C ARG A 114 9.50 23.70 -13.61
N TYR A 115 8.86 22.64 -14.08
CA TYR A 115 7.79 22.75 -15.08
C TYR A 115 6.65 23.65 -14.59
N LEU A 116 6.18 23.47 -13.35
CA LEU A 116 5.09 24.27 -12.78
C LEU A 116 5.46 25.74 -12.54
N PHE A 117 6.75 26.05 -12.33
CA PHE A 117 7.24 27.43 -12.33
C PHE A 117 7.39 28.03 -13.75
N GLY A 118 7.10 27.27 -14.80
CA GLY A 118 7.19 27.69 -16.20
C GLY A 118 8.58 27.59 -16.81
N PHE A 119 9.50 26.83 -16.20
CA PHE A 119 10.80 26.56 -16.81
C PHE A 119 10.65 25.62 -18.02
N SER A 120 11.49 25.83 -19.04
CA SER A 120 11.43 25.08 -20.30
C SER A 120 12.81 25.01 -20.96
N GLY A 121 12.98 24.11 -21.93
CA GLY A 121 14.27 23.94 -22.61
C GLY A 121 15.35 23.46 -21.63
N THR A 122 16.56 23.99 -21.74
CA THR A 122 17.68 23.53 -20.89
C THR A 122 17.44 23.79 -19.42
N THR A 123 16.77 24.87 -19.03
CA THR A 123 16.53 25.18 -17.61
C THR A 123 15.53 24.24 -16.95
N LEU A 124 14.71 23.54 -17.75
CA LEU A 124 13.87 22.47 -17.24
C LEU A 124 14.73 21.27 -16.82
N VAL A 125 15.60 20.79 -17.72
CA VAL A 125 16.27 19.48 -17.60
C VAL A 125 17.70 19.52 -17.02
N ASP A 126 18.29 20.70 -16.84
CA ASP A 126 19.68 20.82 -16.41
C ASP A 126 19.89 20.25 -14.99
N GLU A 127 20.77 19.24 -14.89
CA GLU A 127 21.08 18.49 -13.67
C GLU A 127 19.90 17.74 -13.02
N THR A 128 18.82 17.48 -13.77
CA THR A 128 17.62 16.78 -13.24
C THR A 128 17.35 15.45 -13.92
N THR A 129 18.32 14.90 -14.67
CA THR A 129 18.18 13.59 -15.30
C THR A 129 19.41 12.75 -15.03
N THR A 130 19.24 11.45 -14.80
CA THR A 130 20.37 10.55 -14.53
C THR A 130 21.00 9.99 -15.81
N THR A 131 22.03 9.14 -15.65
CA THR A 131 22.58 8.38 -16.78
C THR A 131 21.71 7.19 -17.20
N SER A 132 20.80 6.74 -16.33
CA SER A 132 19.83 5.67 -16.58
C SER A 132 18.57 6.17 -17.27
N ALA A 133 18.27 7.47 -17.15
CA ALA A 133 17.09 8.11 -17.72
C ALA A 133 16.89 7.83 -19.22
N ALA A 134 15.72 7.28 -19.56
CA ALA A 134 15.31 7.11 -20.96
C ALA A 134 14.63 8.38 -21.53
N ARG A 135 14.00 9.21 -20.69
CA ARG A 135 13.34 10.48 -21.07
C ARG A 135 14.14 11.69 -20.58
N THR A 136 15.14 12.11 -21.36
CA THR A 136 16.04 13.24 -20.98
C THR A 136 15.76 14.56 -21.71
N GLY A 137 14.96 14.54 -22.77
CA GLY A 137 14.71 15.71 -23.61
C GLY A 137 13.70 16.68 -23.00
N ALA A 138 14.02 17.98 -22.96
CA ALA A 138 13.09 19.00 -22.46
C ALA A 138 11.73 18.97 -23.19
N THR A 139 11.73 18.79 -24.52
CA THR A 139 10.49 18.69 -25.30
C THR A 139 9.66 17.45 -24.95
N SER A 140 10.30 16.29 -24.77
CA SER A 140 9.58 15.05 -24.39
C SER A 140 9.03 15.12 -22.98
N ILE A 141 9.80 15.68 -22.03
CA ILE A 141 9.36 15.90 -20.65
C ILE A 141 8.19 16.88 -20.60
N THR A 142 8.30 18.03 -21.27
CA THR A 142 7.19 18.99 -21.34
C THR A 142 5.93 18.35 -21.94
N SER A 143 6.06 17.56 -23.01
CA SER A 143 4.91 16.89 -23.65
C SER A 143 4.24 15.88 -22.71
N TYR A 144 5.04 15.13 -21.94
CA TYR A 144 4.54 14.17 -20.96
C TYR A 144 3.77 14.88 -19.84
N LEU A 145 4.35 15.92 -19.25
CA LEU A 145 3.72 16.70 -18.17
C LEU A 145 2.46 17.44 -18.65
N GLU A 146 2.46 17.99 -19.87
CA GLU A 146 1.28 18.64 -20.46
C GLU A 146 0.13 17.64 -20.70
N THR A 147 0.44 16.43 -21.16
CA THR A 147 -0.56 15.38 -21.41
C THR A 147 -1.23 14.92 -20.10
N HIS A 148 -0.47 14.93 -19.00
CA HIS A 148 -0.94 14.48 -17.69
C HIS A 148 -1.13 15.62 -16.70
N ASN A 149 -1.34 16.85 -17.18
CA ASN A 149 -1.39 18.05 -16.34
C ASN A 149 -2.44 17.93 -15.21
N ALA A 150 -3.56 17.26 -15.46
CA ALA A 150 -4.59 17.03 -14.45
C ALA A 150 -4.10 16.18 -13.26
N GLN A 151 -3.16 15.25 -13.49
CA GLN A 151 -2.60 14.40 -12.44
C GLN A 151 -1.60 15.15 -11.55
N LEU A 152 -1.13 16.32 -12.00
CA LEU A 152 -0.22 17.17 -11.23
C LEU A 152 -0.94 18.01 -10.17
N ASP A 153 -2.29 18.05 -10.15
CA ASP A 153 -3.08 18.67 -9.07
C ASP A 153 -3.10 17.74 -7.84
N ILE A 154 -2.18 17.95 -6.90
CA ILE A 154 -1.90 17.10 -5.74
C ILE A 154 -2.77 17.47 -4.52
N ASP A 155 -3.31 18.68 -4.44
CA ASP A 155 -4.24 19.07 -3.37
C ASP A 155 -5.72 19.18 -3.80
N ASP A 156 -6.01 18.93 -5.07
CA ASP A 156 -7.36 18.84 -5.65
C ASP A 156 -8.15 20.15 -5.60
N ASP A 157 -7.47 21.28 -5.77
CA ASP A 157 -8.13 22.59 -5.80
C ASP A 157 -8.55 23.02 -7.23
N ASN A 158 -8.33 22.15 -8.23
CA ASN A 158 -8.49 22.38 -9.68
C ASN A 158 -7.47 23.35 -10.29
N GLN A 159 -6.39 23.64 -9.57
CA GLN A 159 -5.26 24.42 -10.03
C GLN A 159 -4.01 23.55 -9.99
N VAL A 160 -3.07 23.83 -10.89
CA VAL A 160 -1.80 23.11 -10.94
C VAL A 160 -0.69 24.13 -10.76
N ASP A 161 -0.29 24.31 -9.51
CA ASP A 161 0.55 25.38 -9.03
C ASP A 161 1.82 24.84 -8.35
N ALA A 162 2.96 25.46 -8.64
CA ALA A 162 4.25 24.97 -8.16
C ALA A 162 4.36 24.88 -6.63
N LEU A 163 3.68 25.75 -5.89
CA LEU A 163 3.81 25.87 -4.44
C LEU A 163 2.81 25.02 -3.64
N THR A 164 1.73 24.60 -4.28
CA THR A 164 0.67 23.78 -3.68
C THR A 164 0.69 22.36 -4.21
N ASP A 165 1.30 22.12 -5.37
CA ASP A 165 1.42 20.78 -5.93
C ASP A 165 2.87 20.31 -6.01
N GLY A 166 3.69 21.00 -6.82
CA GLY A 166 5.09 20.62 -7.01
C GLY A 166 5.88 20.55 -5.70
N LEU A 167 5.57 21.45 -4.75
CA LEU A 167 6.17 21.45 -3.42
C LEU A 167 5.70 20.25 -2.56
N LEU A 168 4.44 19.83 -2.67
CA LEU A 168 3.94 18.64 -1.97
C LEU A 168 4.62 17.37 -2.49
N LEU A 169 4.73 17.21 -3.81
CA LEU A 169 5.48 16.11 -4.43
C LEU A 169 6.93 16.09 -3.95
N LEU A 170 7.63 17.23 -4.04
CA LEU A 170 9.03 17.31 -3.66
C LEU A 170 9.25 16.96 -2.18
N ARG A 171 8.37 17.44 -1.29
CA ARG A 171 8.41 17.10 0.14
C ARG A 171 8.14 15.61 0.36
N TYR A 172 7.16 15.02 -0.31
CA TYR A 172 6.88 13.59 -0.22
C TYR A 172 8.10 12.76 -0.63
N LEU A 173 8.73 13.07 -1.76
CA LEU A 173 9.90 12.34 -2.27
C LEU A 173 11.16 12.52 -1.40
N PHE A 174 11.25 13.59 -0.62
CA PHE A 174 12.27 13.74 0.43
C PHE A 174 11.93 13.01 1.75
N GLY A 175 10.77 12.34 1.82
CA GLY A 175 10.32 11.58 2.99
C GLY A 175 9.66 12.42 4.08
N PHE A 176 9.16 13.62 3.76
CA PHE A 176 8.39 14.41 4.72
C PHE A 176 6.99 13.80 4.91
N GLU A 177 6.51 13.79 6.16
CA GLU A 177 5.21 13.23 6.54
C GLU A 177 4.43 14.19 7.45
N GLY A 178 3.12 13.98 7.58
CA GLY A 178 2.30 14.69 8.55
C GLY A 178 2.31 16.21 8.33
N ALA A 179 2.48 16.98 9.41
CA ALA A 179 2.46 18.44 9.31
C ALA A 179 3.57 18.99 8.40
N THR A 180 4.76 18.39 8.38
CA THR A 180 5.89 18.90 7.59
C THR A 180 5.73 18.64 6.09
N LEU A 181 4.88 17.69 5.70
CA LEU A 181 4.45 17.49 4.32
C LEU A 181 3.57 18.67 3.88
N ILE A 182 2.54 19.01 4.66
CA ILE A 182 1.43 19.88 4.21
C ILE A 182 1.54 21.35 4.61
N GLU A 183 2.32 21.70 5.64
CA GLU A 183 2.32 23.05 6.22
C GLU A 183 2.73 24.10 5.18
N GLY A 184 1.79 25.01 4.88
CA GLY A 184 1.97 26.09 3.90
C GLY A 184 2.04 25.64 2.43
N ALA A 185 1.70 24.39 2.13
CA ALA A 185 1.76 23.80 0.79
C ALA A 185 0.41 23.21 0.35
N VAL A 186 -0.68 23.50 1.06
CA VAL A 186 -2.05 23.15 0.65
C VAL A 186 -2.81 24.44 0.38
N ALA A 187 -3.45 24.52 -0.78
CA ALA A 187 -4.19 25.65 -1.26
C ALA A 187 -5.46 25.93 -0.44
N VAL A 188 -5.95 27.16 -0.54
CA VAL A 188 -7.26 27.51 0.00
C VAL A 188 -8.32 27.01 -0.96
N GLY A 189 -9.09 26.00 -0.55
CA GLY A 189 -10.13 25.39 -1.39
C GLY A 189 -9.81 23.99 -1.88
N ALA A 190 -8.59 23.49 -1.59
CA ALA A 190 -8.18 22.11 -1.79
C ALA A 190 -9.19 21.11 -1.20
N ALA A 191 -9.46 20.03 -1.94
CA ALA A 191 -10.25 18.92 -1.43
C ALA A 191 -9.37 17.91 -0.66
N ARG A 192 -8.11 17.72 -1.08
CA ARG A 192 -7.11 16.91 -0.36
C ARG A 192 -6.32 17.80 0.59
N THR A 193 -6.70 17.80 1.87
CA THR A 193 -6.17 18.77 2.86
C THR A 193 -5.28 18.13 3.92
N THR A 194 -5.33 16.81 4.05
CA THR A 194 -4.56 16.08 5.05
C THR A 194 -3.32 15.44 4.45
N ALA A 195 -2.29 15.26 5.28
CA ALA A 195 -1.07 14.57 4.87
C ALA A 195 -1.32 13.12 4.45
N ALA A 196 -2.35 12.47 5.00
CA ALA A 196 -2.73 11.10 4.64
C ALA A 196 -3.31 11.04 3.22
N GLU A 197 -4.26 11.92 2.90
CA GLU A 197 -4.85 12.02 1.55
C GLU A 197 -3.77 12.33 0.50
N ILE A 198 -2.93 13.33 0.76
CA ILE A 198 -1.84 13.72 -0.15
C ILE A 198 -0.84 12.58 -0.33
N SER A 199 -0.41 11.94 0.76
CA SER A 199 0.51 10.80 0.67
C SER A 199 -0.10 9.64 -0.09
N SER A 200 -1.40 9.39 0.07
CA SER A 200 -2.11 8.33 -0.66
C SER A 200 -2.14 8.62 -2.16
N TYR A 201 -2.50 9.85 -2.53
CA TYR A 201 -2.57 10.29 -3.92
C TYR A 201 -1.21 10.22 -4.63
N VAL A 202 -0.15 10.69 -3.97
CA VAL A 202 1.20 10.66 -4.53
C VAL A 202 1.72 9.22 -4.59
N ARG A 203 1.54 8.42 -3.53
CA ARG A 203 2.02 7.04 -3.48
C ARG A 203 1.50 6.19 -4.63
N SER A 204 0.22 6.31 -4.98
CA SER A 204 -0.36 5.52 -6.07
C SER A 204 0.26 5.85 -7.45
N ARG A 205 1.07 6.91 -7.57
CA ARG A 205 1.69 7.36 -8.83
C ARG A 205 3.22 7.38 -8.80
N VAL A 206 3.83 6.90 -7.71
CA VAL A 206 5.30 6.87 -7.54
C VAL A 206 5.86 5.45 -7.70
N ASP A 207 5.03 4.42 -7.50
CA ASP A 207 5.43 3.02 -7.49
C ASP A 207 4.80 2.21 -8.65
N THR A 208 4.81 2.75 -9.87
CA THR A 208 4.10 2.20 -11.05
C THR A 208 5.05 1.68 -12.13
N GLY A 209 4.58 0.80 -13.03
CA GLY A 209 5.36 0.28 -14.16
C GLY A 209 6.47 -0.72 -13.74
N SER A 210 7.64 -0.70 -14.40
CA SER A 210 8.79 -1.57 -14.03
C SER A 210 9.25 -1.39 -12.58
N ASN A 211 8.95 -0.25 -11.96
CA ASN A 211 9.19 0.02 -10.55
C ASN A 211 8.30 -0.82 -9.62
N ALA A 212 7.08 -1.17 -10.03
CA ALA A 212 6.19 -2.08 -9.30
C ALA A 212 6.76 -3.51 -9.20
N THR A 213 7.67 -3.92 -10.09
CA THR A 213 8.39 -5.21 -9.96
C THR A 213 9.61 -5.14 -9.04
N GLN A 214 10.14 -3.95 -8.77
CA GLN A 214 11.43 -3.85 -8.08
C GLN A 214 11.27 -4.08 -6.58
N ASN A 215 12.18 -4.88 -6.01
CA ASN A 215 12.19 -5.15 -4.58
C ASN A 215 13.01 -4.06 -3.85
N THR A 216 12.60 -2.80 -3.97
CA THR A 216 13.29 -1.64 -3.40
C THR A 216 12.96 -1.42 -1.92
N PHE A 217 13.79 -0.66 -1.22
CA PHE A 217 13.46 -0.25 0.14
C PHE A 217 12.32 0.76 0.16
N SER A 218 12.24 1.64 -0.85
CA SER A 218 11.12 2.57 -0.99
C SER A 218 9.77 1.85 -0.98
N ARG A 219 9.62 0.78 -1.77
CA ARG A 219 8.39 -0.03 -1.79
C ARG A 219 8.13 -0.75 -0.48
N VAL A 220 9.16 -1.35 0.12
CA VAL A 220 9.03 -1.95 1.47
C VAL A 220 8.58 -0.90 2.50
N GLN A 221 9.10 0.32 2.44
CA GLN A 221 8.67 1.40 3.32
C GLN A 221 7.21 1.79 3.06
N ASN A 222 6.85 2.01 1.80
CA ASN A 222 5.55 2.57 1.42
C ASN A 222 4.39 1.59 1.55
N LEU A 223 4.62 0.33 1.18
CA LEU A 223 3.58 -0.70 1.13
C LEU A 223 3.49 -1.51 2.43
N VAL A 224 4.62 -1.65 3.15
CA VAL A 224 4.68 -2.52 4.34
C VAL A 224 4.90 -1.75 5.64
N LEU A 225 6.00 -1.00 5.74
CA LEU A 225 6.40 -0.42 7.02
C LEU A 225 5.49 0.74 7.43
N THR A 226 5.25 1.70 6.54
CA THR A 226 4.42 2.86 6.83
C THR A 226 2.97 2.49 7.17
N PRO A 227 2.26 1.69 6.33
CA PRO A 227 0.85 1.41 6.57
C PRO A 227 0.62 0.45 7.74
N SER A 228 1.48 -0.57 7.87
CA SER A 228 1.22 -1.70 8.77
C SER A 228 2.02 -1.67 10.06
N CYS A 229 3.12 -0.90 10.13
CA CYS A 229 4.04 -0.93 11.27
C CYS A 229 4.24 0.44 11.94
N ALA A 230 4.42 1.50 11.15
CA ALA A 230 4.81 2.84 11.60
C ALA A 230 3.62 3.65 12.15
N SER A 231 2.78 3.02 12.97
CA SER A 231 1.70 3.67 13.69
C SER A 231 2.10 4.04 15.12
N VAL A 232 1.47 5.08 15.65
CA VAL A 232 1.68 5.54 17.03
C VAL A 232 1.31 4.41 17.99
N ASN A 233 2.19 4.12 18.96
CA ASN A 233 2.16 2.99 19.90
C ASN A 233 2.62 1.62 19.36
N CYS A 234 2.89 1.48 18.06
CA CYS A 234 3.54 0.31 17.47
C CYS A 234 5.02 0.62 17.19
N HIS A 235 5.36 1.23 16.06
CA HIS A 235 6.74 1.52 15.68
C HIS A 235 6.95 2.95 15.16
N LYS A 236 6.31 3.94 15.78
CA LYS A 236 6.48 5.37 15.45
C LYS A 236 6.84 6.23 16.67
N GLY A 237 7.91 7.01 16.52
CA GLY A 237 8.34 8.03 17.48
C GLY A 237 8.78 7.49 18.85
N SER A 238 8.71 8.36 19.87
CA SER A 238 9.18 8.06 21.24
C SER A 238 8.43 6.94 21.97
N SER A 239 7.26 6.55 21.47
CA SER A 239 6.42 5.45 21.97
C SER A 239 6.65 4.14 21.22
N SER A 240 7.68 4.05 20.38
CA SER A 240 8.00 2.85 19.61
C SER A 240 8.26 1.64 20.52
N GLN A 241 7.62 0.51 20.19
CA GLN A 241 7.87 -0.77 20.84
C GLN A 241 9.33 -1.15 20.66
N TYR A 242 9.97 -1.48 21.78
CA TYR A 242 11.40 -1.83 21.85
C TYR A 242 12.35 -0.77 21.28
N GLY A 243 11.91 0.50 21.18
CA GLY A 243 12.71 1.60 20.65
C GLY A 243 12.95 1.54 19.13
N LEU A 244 12.18 0.72 18.40
CA LEU A 244 12.27 0.57 16.95
C LEU A 244 11.32 1.56 16.25
N ASP A 245 11.88 2.64 15.71
CA ASP A 245 11.14 3.64 14.92
C ASP A 245 11.27 3.32 13.42
N LEU A 246 10.12 3.05 12.79
CA LEU A 246 9.98 2.67 11.38
C LEU A 246 9.35 3.80 10.54
N SER A 247 9.33 5.02 11.06
CA SER A 247 8.92 6.20 10.29
C SER A 247 9.82 6.38 9.05
N SER A 248 9.25 6.94 7.98
CA SER A 248 10.00 7.25 6.76
C SER A 248 11.24 8.09 7.08
N GLY A 249 12.33 7.84 6.35
CA GLY A 249 13.64 8.45 6.57
C GLY A 249 14.47 7.89 7.74
N LEU A 250 13.88 7.15 8.68
CA LEU A 250 14.58 6.54 9.83
C LEU A 250 14.70 5.02 9.71
N ALA A 251 13.66 4.38 9.18
CA ALA A 251 13.47 2.94 9.18
C ALA A 251 14.66 2.13 8.65
N TYR A 252 15.25 2.51 7.50
CA TYR A 252 16.37 1.77 6.91
C TYR A 252 17.52 1.59 7.90
N SER A 253 17.93 2.68 8.53
CA SER A 253 19.04 2.71 9.49
C SER A 253 18.72 1.96 10.78
N ASN A 254 17.44 1.87 11.14
CA ASN A 254 16.97 1.16 12.32
C ASN A 254 16.73 -0.33 12.07
N LEU A 255 16.66 -0.79 10.82
CA LEU A 255 16.40 -2.18 10.44
C LEU A 255 17.67 -2.93 10.01
N VAL A 256 18.43 -2.36 9.08
CA VAL A 256 19.44 -3.13 8.34
C VAL A 256 20.71 -3.31 9.15
N ASN A 257 21.07 -4.57 9.42
CA ASN A 257 22.17 -5.00 10.29
C ASN A 257 22.07 -4.51 11.74
N VAL A 258 20.86 -4.19 12.21
CA VAL A 258 20.59 -3.83 13.60
C VAL A 258 20.15 -5.09 14.37
N PRO A 259 20.77 -5.44 15.51
CA PRO A 259 20.33 -6.57 16.33
C PRO A 259 18.89 -6.42 16.82
N SER A 260 18.12 -7.49 16.81
CA SER A 260 16.76 -7.49 17.37
C SER A 260 16.82 -7.35 18.89
N GLY A 261 16.02 -6.42 19.44
CA GLY A 261 15.89 -6.26 20.89
C GLY A 261 15.20 -7.44 21.58
N GLN A 262 14.35 -8.17 20.86
CA GLN A 262 13.63 -9.34 21.40
C GLN A 262 14.42 -10.64 21.19
N MET A 263 15.17 -10.76 20.08
CA MET A 263 16.02 -11.92 19.80
C MET A 263 17.42 -11.47 19.34
N PRO A 264 18.35 -11.15 20.25
CA PRO A 264 19.67 -10.62 19.91
C PRO A 264 20.56 -11.54 19.06
N ALA A 265 20.17 -12.82 18.89
CA ALA A 265 20.84 -13.76 17.99
C ALA A 265 20.56 -13.48 16.50
N LEU A 266 19.56 -12.66 16.19
CA LEU A 266 19.18 -12.24 14.85
C LEU A 266 19.29 -10.73 14.71
N ASN A 267 19.63 -10.27 13.50
CA ASN A 267 19.39 -8.87 13.13
C ASN A 267 17.93 -8.71 12.68
N LEU A 268 17.39 -7.50 12.84
CA LEU A 268 16.09 -7.09 12.31
C LEU A 268 16.02 -7.38 10.81
N VAL A 269 17.03 -6.94 10.06
CA VAL A 269 17.29 -7.35 8.68
C VAL A 269 18.76 -7.76 8.52
N THR A 270 18.99 -8.97 8.02
CA THR A 270 20.30 -9.49 7.63
C THR A 270 20.41 -9.45 6.10
N ARG A 271 21.29 -8.62 5.56
CA ARG A 271 21.47 -8.48 4.10
C ARG A 271 21.70 -9.82 3.43
N GLY A 272 20.95 -10.07 2.35
CA GLY A 272 21.03 -11.29 1.54
C GLY A 272 20.48 -12.55 2.21
N ASN A 273 19.93 -12.45 3.42
CA ASN A 273 19.47 -13.62 4.17
C ASN A 273 18.11 -13.37 4.84
N PRO A 274 17.00 -13.51 4.09
CA PRO A 274 15.65 -13.32 4.64
C PRO A 274 15.36 -14.29 5.78
N ASN A 275 15.84 -15.55 5.70
CA ASN A 275 15.60 -16.55 6.74
C ASN A 275 16.32 -16.24 8.07
N GLN A 276 17.40 -15.46 8.05
CA GLN A 276 18.08 -14.95 9.25
C GLN A 276 17.68 -13.51 9.61
N SER A 277 16.60 -13.00 9.00
CA SER A 277 16.07 -11.67 9.30
C SER A 277 14.89 -11.79 10.26
N TYR A 278 14.99 -11.15 11.42
CA TYR A 278 13.94 -11.18 12.43
C TYR A 278 12.62 -10.60 11.90
N LEU A 279 12.68 -9.55 11.05
CA LEU A 279 11.50 -8.96 10.40
C LEU A 279 10.70 -10.02 9.63
N VAL A 280 11.36 -10.79 8.78
CA VAL A 280 10.76 -11.88 7.96
C VAL A 280 10.10 -12.92 8.86
N GLN A 281 10.80 -13.36 9.92
CA GLN A 281 10.24 -14.33 10.86
C GLN A 281 8.98 -13.81 11.58
N LYS A 282 8.88 -12.50 11.80
CA LYS A 282 7.73 -11.87 12.45
C LYS A 282 6.53 -11.72 11.54
N ILE A 283 6.71 -11.44 10.25
CA ILE A 283 5.59 -11.23 9.32
C ILE A 283 4.98 -12.56 8.82
N GLU A 284 5.76 -13.65 8.78
CA GLU A 284 5.32 -14.96 8.22
C GLU A 284 4.86 -16.00 9.25
N ARG A 285 4.79 -15.63 10.53
CA ARG A 285 4.31 -16.52 11.61
C ARG A 285 5.15 -17.78 11.87
N ASN A 286 6.47 -17.64 11.97
CA ASN A 286 7.35 -18.73 12.44
C ASN A 286 7.38 -18.87 13.98
N ALA A 287 6.22 -18.93 14.64
CA ALA A 287 6.12 -19.21 16.06
C ALA A 287 6.50 -20.69 16.35
N PRO A 288 7.20 -21.01 17.46
CA PRO A 288 7.19 -20.28 18.74
C PRO A 288 8.40 -19.38 19.05
N ASP A 289 9.49 -19.42 18.27
CA ASP A 289 10.77 -18.88 18.73
C ASP A 289 10.86 -17.34 18.73
N VAL A 290 10.16 -16.65 17.80
CA VAL A 290 10.20 -15.18 17.65
C VAL A 290 9.01 -14.42 18.23
N GLY A 291 8.10 -15.12 18.92
CA GLY A 291 6.87 -14.56 19.49
C GLY A 291 5.72 -14.46 18.49
N GLN A 292 4.74 -13.60 18.78
CA GLN A 292 3.53 -13.44 17.95
C GLN A 292 3.84 -12.80 16.58
N GLN A 293 3.03 -13.15 15.58
CA GLN A 293 3.10 -12.58 14.24
C GLN A 293 2.83 -11.07 14.27
N MET A 294 3.52 -10.33 13.41
CA MET A 294 3.26 -8.93 13.12
C MET A 294 2.53 -8.81 11.77
N PRO A 295 1.61 -7.85 11.61
CA PRO A 295 1.17 -6.84 12.59
C PRO A 295 0.42 -7.44 13.80
N LEU A 296 0.70 -6.92 15.01
CA LEU A 296 0.13 -7.48 16.24
C LEU A 296 -1.34 -7.07 16.39
N ASN A 297 -2.24 -8.04 16.52
CA ASN A 297 -3.70 -7.83 16.61
C ASN A 297 -4.31 -7.09 15.38
N GLY A 298 -3.56 -7.03 14.27
CA GLY A 298 -4.05 -6.59 12.96
C GLY A 298 -4.16 -7.77 12.00
N GLN A 299 -4.64 -7.49 10.78
CA GLN A 299 -4.59 -8.47 9.71
C GLN A 299 -3.13 -8.80 9.37
N PRO A 300 -2.78 -10.08 9.17
CA PRO A 300 -1.49 -10.46 8.60
C PRO A 300 -1.26 -9.76 7.25
N LEU A 301 -0.01 -9.46 6.93
CA LEU A 301 0.34 -9.06 5.57
C LEU A 301 -0.06 -10.18 4.60
N ASN A 302 -0.52 -9.83 3.40
CA ASN A 302 -0.72 -10.81 2.33
C ASN A 302 0.63 -11.40 1.88
N THR A 303 0.58 -12.41 1.01
CA THR A 303 1.76 -13.18 0.64
C THR A 303 2.70 -12.35 -0.24
N ASP A 304 2.18 -11.47 -1.09
CA ASP A 304 2.97 -10.64 -1.99
C ASP A 304 3.76 -9.57 -1.24
N LEU A 305 3.15 -8.90 -0.26
CA LEU A 305 3.84 -7.96 0.61
C LEU A 305 4.91 -8.64 1.49
N GLN A 306 4.66 -9.88 1.95
CA GLN A 306 5.69 -10.67 2.61
C GLN A 306 6.84 -11.00 1.66
N GLN A 307 6.51 -11.36 0.41
CA GLN A 307 7.48 -11.74 -0.61
C GLN A 307 8.32 -10.53 -1.07
N LEU A 308 7.73 -9.35 -1.18
CA LEU A 308 8.44 -8.09 -1.43
C LEU A 308 9.54 -7.86 -0.39
N VAL A 309 9.21 -7.98 0.91
CA VAL A 309 10.20 -7.85 1.99
C VAL A 309 11.27 -8.93 1.88
N ARG A 310 10.90 -10.19 1.61
CA ARG A 310 11.88 -11.27 1.42
C ARG A 310 12.84 -10.99 0.28
N ASN A 311 12.32 -10.60 -0.87
CA ASN A 311 13.10 -10.40 -2.08
C ASN A 311 14.05 -9.22 -1.93
N TRP A 312 13.57 -8.09 -1.38
CA TRP A 312 14.42 -6.93 -1.08
C TRP A 312 15.60 -7.33 -0.20
N ILE A 313 15.34 -8.14 0.83
CA ILE A 313 16.40 -8.66 1.70
C ILE A 313 17.35 -9.59 0.94
N ALA A 314 16.81 -10.52 0.15
CA ALA A 314 17.59 -11.47 -0.65
C ALA A 314 18.52 -10.75 -1.64
N GLU A 315 18.08 -9.62 -2.19
CA GLU A 315 18.83 -8.76 -3.11
C GLU A 315 19.83 -7.82 -2.40
N GLY A 316 19.97 -7.99 -1.07
CA GLY A 316 21.00 -7.34 -0.27
C GLY A 316 20.50 -6.19 0.60
N ALA A 317 19.18 -5.97 0.70
CA ALA A 317 18.54 -4.91 1.47
C ALA A 317 19.20 -3.55 1.21
N LYS A 318 19.20 -3.12 -0.05
CA LYS A 318 19.75 -1.82 -0.47
C LYS A 318 18.84 -0.69 0.00
N ASN A 319 19.40 0.51 0.18
CA ASN A 319 18.61 1.72 0.43
C ASN A 319 18.40 2.43 -0.91
N ASN A 320 17.51 1.85 -1.71
CA ASN A 320 17.09 2.32 -3.02
C ASN A 320 15.57 2.49 -2.99
#